data_AF-A0A0F8ZC34-F1
#
_entry.id   AF-A0A0F8ZC34-F1
#
_cell.length_a   1.000
_cell.length_b   1.000
_cell.length_c   1.000
_cell.angle_alpha   90.00
_cell.angle_beta   90.00
_cell.angle_gamma   90.00
#
_symmetry.space_group_name_H-M   'P 1'
#
loop_
_entity.id
_entity.type
_entity.pdbx_description
1 polymer ?
#
loop_
_entity_poly.entity_id
_entity_poly.type
_entity_poly.pdbx_seq_one_letter_code
_entity_poly.pdbx_strand_id
1 'polypeptide(L)' 'MNQKAEMAAKGIETKDFTIRDVDVQISRKLTAQAKLRGISNAVYLKLLLDGPDNKDKK' A
#
# COMPACT_ATOMS: atom_id res chain seq x y z
N MET A 1 -30.34 8.81 20.88
CA MET A 1 -29.22 7.86 21.10
C MET A 1 -28.84 7.29 19.74
N ASN A 2 -27.75 7.76 19.12
CA ASN A 2 -27.36 7.33 17.75
C ASN A 2 -26.04 6.55 17.79
N GLN A 3 -26.12 5.26 18.08
CA GLN A 3 -24.99 4.32 18.17
C GLN A 3 -24.57 3.76 16.79
N LYS A 4 -24.52 4.59 15.73
CA LYS A 4 -24.25 4.09 14.36
C LYS A 4 -23.07 4.74 13.62
N ALA A 5 -22.28 5.57 14.31
CA ALA A 5 -21.12 6.23 13.71
C ALA A 5 -19.75 5.80 14.29
N GLU A 6 -19.73 5.01 15.37
CA GLU A 6 -18.46 4.68 16.08
C GLU A 6 -17.83 3.34 15.66
N MET A 7 -18.45 2.56 14.77
CA MET A 7 -18.05 1.18 14.50
C MET A 7 -17.53 0.98 13.06
N ALA A 8 -16.44 1.65 12.66
CA ALA A 8 -15.74 1.28 11.41
C ALA A 8 -14.32 1.83 11.21
N ALA A 9 -13.75 2.60 12.14
CA ALA A 9 -12.40 3.15 11.98
C ALA A 9 -11.46 2.66 13.10
N LYS A 10 -11.38 1.35 13.31
CA LYS A 10 -10.22 0.79 14.02
C LYS A 10 -9.01 1.04 13.12
N GLY A 11 -8.22 2.04 13.51
CA GLY A 11 -7.17 2.66 12.72
C GLY A 11 -6.25 1.66 12.04
N ILE A 12 -6.23 1.68 10.71
CA ILE A 12 -5.11 1.13 9.96
C ILE A 12 -3.96 2.12 10.21
N GLU A 13 -3.06 1.78 11.14
CA GLU A 13 -1.83 2.55 11.33
C GLU A 13 -1.05 2.57 10.02
N THR A 14 -1.09 3.70 9.31
CA THR A 14 -0.23 3.94 8.16
C THR A 14 1.15 4.28 8.70
N LYS A 15 2.04 3.28 8.77
CA LYS A 15 3.45 3.51 9.07
C LYS A 15 4.13 4.11 7.85
N ASP A 16 4.65 5.32 7.99
CA ASP A 16 5.53 5.92 6.99
C ASP A 16 6.87 5.18 7.02
N PHE A 17 7.30 4.65 5.87
CA PHE A 17 8.61 4.01 5.72
C PHE A 17 9.33 4.55 4.49
N THR A 18 10.63 4.77 4.65
CA THR A 18 11.51 5.19 3.55
C THR A 18 12.38 4.03 3.14
N ILE A 19 12.35 3.66 1.86
CA ILE A 19 13.25 2.66 1.31
C ILE A 19 14.54 3.36 0.90
N ARG A 20 15.67 2.96 1.50
CA ARG A 20 17.00 3.50 1.20
C ARG A 20 17.67 2.70 0.08
N ASP A 21 18.66 3.32 -0.58
CA ASP A 21 19.54 2.67 -1.56
C ASP A 21 18.83 2.06 -2.78
N VAL A 22 17.65 2.58 -3.13
CA VAL A 22 16.96 2.21 -4.37
C VAL A 22 17.55 3.00 -5.53
N ASP A 23 18.01 2.28 -6.55
CA ASP A 23 18.46 2.91 -7.80
C ASP A 23 17.38 3.85 -8.35
N VAL A 24 17.79 5.04 -8.77
CA VAL A 24 16.86 6.10 -9.23
C VAL A 24 16.00 5.62 -10.40
N GLN A 25 16.53 4.79 -11.30
CA GLN A 25 15.76 4.22 -12.39
C GLN A 25 14.69 3.25 -11.89
N ILE A 26 15.00 2.45 -10.87
CA ILE A 26 14.05 1.52 -10.24
C ILE A 26 12.93 2.32 -9.56
N SER A 27 13.26 3.36 -8.80
CA SER A 27 12.28 4.23 -8.14
C SER A 27 11.31 4.87 -9.15
N ARG A 28 11.83 5.35 -10.28
CA ARG A 28 11.00 5.91 -11.38
C ARG A 28 10.06 4.88 -11.98
N LYS A 29 10.55 3.65 -12.23
CA LYS A 29 9.72 2.56 -12.78
C LYS A 29 8.62 2.17 -11.80
N LEU A 30 8.93 2.00 -10.51
CA LEU A 30 7.94 1.70 -9.47
C LEU A 30 6.86 2.78 -9.41
N THR A 31 7.27 4.05 -9.45
CA THR A 31 6.34 5.19 -9.43
C THR A 31 5.44 5.24 -10.66
N ALA A 32 6.01 5.02 -11.85
CA ALA A 32 5.23 4.95 -13.08
C ALA A 32 4.19 3.83 -13.03
N GLN A 33 4.55 2.65 -12.52
CA GLN A 33 3.65 1.50 -12.43
C GLN A 33 2.51 1.71 -11.42
N ALA A 34 2.78 2.36 -10.29
CA ALA A 34 1.74 2.75 -9.34
C ALA A 34 0.78 3.76 -9.97
N LYS A 35 1.31 4.78 -10.67
CA LYS A 35 0.52 5.80 -11.37
C LYS A 35 -0.38 5.22 -12.45
N LEU A 36 0.12 4.27 -13.25
CA LEU A 36 -0.68 3.57 -14.27
C LEU A 36 -1.88 2.80 -13.68
N ARG A 37 -1.78 2.38 -12.42
CA ARG A 37 -2.84 1.66 -11.70
C ARG A 37 -3.73 2.57 -10.86
N GLY A 38 -3.44 3.87 -10.80
CA GLY A 38 -4.18 4.83 -9.97
C GLY A 38 -4.05 4.60 -8.47
N ILE A 39 -2.97 3.95 -8.03
CA ILE A 39 -2.70 3.64 -6.61
C ILE A 39 -1.45 4.35 -6.11
N SER A 40 -1.30 4.45 -4.79
CA SER A 40 -0.08 5.01 -4.20
C SER A 40 1.10 4.04 -4.36
N ASN A 41 2.32 4.58 -4.34
CA ASN A 41 3.54 3.77 -4.37
C ASN A 41 3.58 2.74 -3.23
N ALA A 42 3.14 3.12 -2.03
CA ALA A 42 3.12 2.23 -0.89
C ALA A 42 2.18 1.03 -1.11
N VAL A 43 0.99 1.27 -1.68
CA VAL A 43 0.04 0.20 -2.03
C VAL A 43 0.62 -0.68 -3.13
N TYR A 44 1.24 -0.09 -4.14
CA TYR A 44 1.88 -0.85 -5.22
C TYR A 44 3.01 -1.75 -4.71
N LEU A 45 3.87 -1.23 -3.84
CA LEU A 45 4.94 -1.99 -3.19
C LEU A 45 4.37 -3.14 -2.35
N LYS A 46 3.31 -2.88 -1.59
CA LYS A 46 2.62 -3.91 -0.81
C LYS A 46 2.11 -5.03 -1.71
N LEU A 47 1.47 -4.71 -2.83
CA LEU A 47 1.01 -5.71 -3.81
C LEU A 47 2.15 -6.54 -4.41
N LEU A 48 3.32 -5.95 -4.62
CA LEU A 48 4.50 -6.68 -5.10
C LEU A 48 5.05 -7.66 -4.06
N LEU A 49 5.05 -7.27 -2.77
CA LEU A 49 5.51 -8.12 -1.67
C LEU A 49 4.52 -9.24 -1.34
N ASP A 50 3.24 -8.93 -1.41
CA ASP A 50 2.13 -9.83 -1.15
C ASP A 50 1.97 -10.88 -2.27
N GLY A 51 2.50 -10.59 -3.46
CA GLY A 51 2.41 -11.46 -4.63
C GLY A 51 0.97 -11.60 -5.16
N PRO A 52 0.77 -12.35 -6.26
CA PRO A 52 -0.55 -12.60 -6.82
C PRO A 52 -1.48 -13.45 -5.92
N ASP A 53 -0.98 -13.95 -4.78
CA ASP A 53 -1.62 -15.00 -3.99
C ASP A 53 -1.97 -14.60 -2.55
N ASN A 54 -2.12 -13.31 -2.26
CA ASN A 54 -2.52 -12.87 -0.92
C ASN A 54 -4.05 -13.00 -0.66
N LYS A 55 -4.66 -14.05 -1.21
CA LYS A 55 -6.05 -14.46 -0.94
C LYS A 55 -6.16 -15.64 0.02
N ASP A 56 -5.06 -16.35 0.34
CA ASP A 56 -5.11 -17.61 1.10
C ASP A 56 -4.22 -17.69 2.36
N LYS A 57 -3.65 -16.58 2.85
CA LYS A 57 -3.02 -16.57 4.19
C LYS A 57 -4.06 -16.30 5.29
N LYS A 58 -4.83 -17.34 5.64
CA LYS A 58 -5.59 -17.44 6.90
C LYS A 58 -4.75 -18.07 8.01
#